data_AF-A0A3C2BZY6-F1
#
_entry.id   AF-A0A3C2BZY6-F1
#
_cell.length_a   1.000
_cell.length_b   1.000
_cell.length_c   1.000
_cell.angle_alpha   90.00
_cell.angle_beta   90.00
_cell.angle_gamma   90.00
#
_symmetry.space_group_name_H-M   'P 1'
#
loop_
_entity.id
_entity.type
_entity.pdbx_description
1 polymer ?
#
loop_
_entity_poly.entity_id
_entity_poly.type
_entity_poly.pdbx_seq_one_letter_code
_entity_poly.pdbx_strand_id
1 'polypeptide(L)' 'VHAPWSKVSEVVDFVIAVRAARAFQIHDGLLNDMGLKLVESHVARLGLKYGTEFMHLAPRESVEV' A
#
# COMPACT_ATOMS: atom_id res chain seq x y z
N VAL A 1 -2.97 4.05 -4.65
CA VAL A 1 -2.90 2.58 -4.75
C VAL A 1 -3.88 2.06 -5.79
N HIS A 2 -4.96 2.79 -6.04
CA HIS A 2 -5.94 2.48 -7.08
C HIS A 2 -6.33 3.74 -7.87
N ALA A 3 -6.33 3.61 -9.19
CA ALA A 3 -6.80 4.62 -10.15
C ALA A 3 -7.03 3.93 -11.51
N PRO A 4 -7.74 4.56 -12.46
CA PRO A 4 -7.92 4.01 -13.82
C PRO A 4 -6.60 3.68 -14.56
N TRP A 5 -5.50 4.31 -14.15
CA TRP A 5 -4.16 4.13 -14.71
C TRP A 5 -3.19 3.36 -13.80
N SER A 6 -3.62 2.91 -12.61
CA SER A 6 -2.74 2.31 -11.59
C SER A 6 -3.15 0.88 -11.32
N LYS A 7 -2.33 -0.09 -11.77
CA LYS A 7 -2.53 -1.50 -11.43
C LYS A 7 -1.88 -1.81 -10.09
N VAL A 8 -2.58 -2.57 -9.26
CA VAL A 8 -2.08 -2.99 -7.94
C VAL A 8 -0.77 -3.78 -8.04
N SER A 9 -0.61 -4.61 -9.08
CA SER A 9 0.64 -5.35 -9.32
C SER A 9 1.85 -4.42 -9.51
N GLU A 10 1.68 -3.32 -10.24
CA GLU A 10 2.75 -2.36 -10.51
C GLU A 10 3.13 -1.59 -9.23
N VAL A 11 2.16 -1.32 -8.34
CA VAL A 11 2.43 -0.75 -7.00
C VAL A 11 3.20 -1.73 -6.12
N VAL A 12 2.83 -3.02 -6.13
CA VAL A 12 3.55 -4.06 -5.41
C VAL A 12 4.98 -4.19 -5.91
N ASP A 13 5.19 -4.23 -7.23
CA ASP A 13 6.54 -4.29 -7.82
C ASP A 13 7.38 -3.09 -7.42
N PHE A 14 6.78 -1.88 -7.41
CA PHE A 14 7.43 -0.68 -6.93
C PHE A 14 7.87 -0.78 -5.46
N VAL A 15 6.98 -1.24 -4.57
CA VAL A 15 7.30 -1.44 -3.14
C VAL A 15 8.46 -2.43 -2.96
N ILE A 16 8.45 -3.54 -3.70
CA ILE A 16 9.51 -4.57 -3.66
C ILE A 16 10.84 -4.03 -4.20
N ALA A 17 10.79 -3.20 -5.24
CA ALA A 17 11.99 -2.64 -5.87
C ALA A 17 12.64 -1.56 -4.98
N VAL A 18 11.84 -0.69 -4.38
CA VAL A 18 12.34 0.42 -3.55
C VAL A 18 12.82 -0.06 -2.18
N ARG A 19 12.13 -1.04 -1.58
CA ARG A 19 12.44 -1.56 -0.23
C ARG A 19 12.55 -0.47 0.83
N ALA A 20 11.63 0.50 0.79
CA ALA A 20 11.53 1.49 1.85
C ALA A 20 11.28 0.78 3.19
N ALA A 21 11.83 1.30 4.29
CA ALA A 21 11.60 0.69 5.61
C ALA A 21 10.12 0.69 5.99
N ARG A 22 9.39 1.77 5.64
CA ARG A 22 7.96 1.93 5.88
C ARG A 22 7.24 2.38 4.62
N ALA A 23 6.00 1.92 4.42
CA ALA A 23 5.14 2.33 3.32
C ALA A 23 3.72 2.67 3.82
N PHE A 24 3.20 3.79 3.31
CA PHE A 24 1.85 4.29 3.59
C PHE A 24 1.15 4.52 2.25
N GLN A 25 -0.03 3.92 2.05
CA GLN A 25 -0.78 4.09 0.82
C GLN A 25 -1.58 5.40 0.80
N ILE A 26 -1.75 5.92 -0.40
CA ILE A 26 -2.66 7.01 -0.73
C ILE A 26 -3.46 6.61 -1.96
N HIS A 27 -4.43 7.43 -2.42
CA HIS A 27 -5.24 7.16 -3.61
C HIS A 27 -5.95 5.79 -3.54
N ASP A 28 -6.82 5.60 -2.56
CA ASP A 28 -7.60 4.37 -2.34
C ASP A 28 -9.11 4.58 -2.36
N GLY A 29 -9.61 5.82 -2.40
CA GLY A 29 -11.04 6.14 -2.28
C GLY A 29 -11.99 5.61 -3.36
N LEU A 30 -11.47 4.94 -4.41
CA LEU A 30 -12.28 4.20 -5.38
C LEU A 30 -12.54 2.74 -4.96
N LEU A 31 -11.86 2.25 -3.92
CA LEU A 31 -12.06 0.93 -3.36
C LEU A 31 -13.11 1.00 -2.27
N ASN A 32 -13.98 -0.01 -2.22
CA ASN A 32 -14.76 -0.28 -1.01
C ASN A 32 -13.87 -1.01 0.02
N ASP A 33 -14.40 -1.19 1.24
CA ASP A 33 -13.65 -1.82 2.35
C ASP A 33 -13.07 -3.19 2.00
N MET A 34 -13.80 -4.00 1.22
CA MET A 34 -13.34 -5.33 0.83
C MET A 34 -12.19 -5.26 -0.17
N GLY A 35 -12.31 -4.40 -1.19
CA GLY A 35 -11.27 -4.15 -2.16
C GLY A 35 -10.02 -3.55 -1.52
N LEU A 36 -10.20 -2.62 -0.59
CA LEU A 36 -9.11 -2.02 0.16
C LEU A 36 -8.35 -3.07 0.97
N LYS A 37 -9.04 -3.88 1.78
CA LYS A 37 -8.44 -4.98 2.55
C LYS A 37 -7.66 -5.95 1.66
N LEU A 38 -8.21 -6.30 0.51
CA LEU A 38 -7.52 -7.18 -0.45
C LEU A 38 -6.20 -6.55 -0.91
N VAL A 39 -6.25 -5.32 -1.41
CA VAL A 39 -5.07 -4.60 -1.94
C VAL A 39 -4.00 -4.41 -0.87
N GLU A 40 -4.39 -3.95 0.32
CA GLU A 40 -3.47 -3.75 1.44
C GLU A 40 -2.83 -5.04 1.91
N SER A 41 -3.57 -6.14 1.96
CA SER A 41 -3.01 -7.45 2.32
C SER A 41 -1.91 -7.90 1.35
N HIS A 42 -2.04 -7.59 0.05
CA HIS A 42 -1.02 -7.91 -0.94
C HIS A 42 0.23 -7.04 -0.75
N VAL A 43 0.06 -5.72 -0.58
CA VAL A 43 1.17 -4.78 -0.36
C VAL A 43 1.91 -5.13 0.93
N ALA A 44 1.20 -5.35 2.03
CA ALA A 44 1.78 -5.70 3.32
C ALA A 44 2.54 -7.02 3.27
N ARG A 45 1.89 -8.10 2.80
CA ARG A 45 2.49 -9.44 2.79
C ARG A 45 3.70 -9.52 1.87
N LEU A 46 3.63 -8.92 0.69
CA LEU A 46 4.71 -8.99 -0.29
C LEU A 46 5.83 -8.01 0.06
N GLY A 47 5.51 -6.78 0.48
CA GLY A 47 6.49 -5.80 0.96
C GLY A 47 7.30 -6.31 2.15
N LEU A 48 6.63 -6.91 3.15
CA LEU A 48 7.30 -7.42 4.36
C LEU A 48 8.35 -8.48 4.03
N LYS A 49 8.10 -9.34 3.03
CA LYS A 49 9.06 -10.35 2.56
C LYS A 49 10.38 -9.73 2.08
N TYR A 50 10.37 -8.46 1.67
CA TYR A 50 11.53 -7.73 1.18
C TYR A 50 11.93 -6.55 2.08
N GLY A 51 11.41 -6.50 3.32
CA GLY A 51 11.84 -5.55 4.35
C GLY A 51 11.04 -4.25 4.43
N THR A 52 9.89 -4.15 3.76
CA THR A 52 9.00 -2.99 3.87
C THR A 52 7.84 -3.26 4.82
N GLU A 53 7.75 -2.50 5.91
CA GLU A 53 6.60 -2.50 6.80
C GLU A 53 5.50 -1.59 6.24
N PHE A 54 4.35 -2.16 5.93
CA PHE A 54 3.19 -1.40 5.47
C PHE A 54 2.30 -0.98 6.64
N MET A 55 1.83 0.26 6.62
CA MET A 55 0.88 0.80 7.60
C MET A 55 -0.20 1.60 6.90
N HIS A 56 -1.47 1.26 7.17
CA HIS A 56 -2.61 2.09 6.78
C HIS A 56 -2.66 3.34 7.66
N LEU A 57 -2.87 4.50 7.04
CA LEU A 57 -3.27 5.72 7.72
C LEU A 57 -4.66 6.11 7.22
N ALA A 58 -5.63 6.17 8.12
CA ALA A 58 -6.95 6.68 7.79
C ALA A 58 -6.88 8.18 7.48
N PRO A 59 -7.85 8.76 6.75
CA PRO A 59 -7.86 10.19 6.50
C PRO A 59 -7.73 10.99 7.80
N ARG A 60 -6.72 11.87 7.84
CA ARG A 60 -6.33 12.72 8.99
C ARG A 60 -5.55 12.03 10.11
N GLU A 61 -5.20 10.75 9.97
CA GLU A 61 -4.17 10.15 10.80
C GLU A 61 -2.78 10.66 10.38
N SER A 62 -1.87 10.68 11.34
CA SER A 62 -0.50 11.16 11.16
C SER A 62 0.47 10.26 11.93
N VAL A 63 1.71 10.22 11.45
CA VAL A 63 2.80 9.46 12.09
C VAL A 63 4.09 10.29 12.03
N GLU A 64 4.89 10.21 13.09
CA GLU A 64 6.24 10.77 13.11
C GLU A 64 7.22 9.76 12.50
N VAL A 65 8.13 10.24 11.66
CA VAL A 65 9.00 9.40 10.82
C VAL A 65 10.44 9.54 11.25
#